data_AF-A0AA44F8J7-F1
#
_entry.id   AF-A0AA44F8J7-F1
#
_cell.length_a   1.000
_cell.length_b   1.000
_cell.length_c   1.000
_cell.angle_alpha   90.00
_cell.angle_beta   90.00
_cell.angle_gamma   90.00
#
_symmetry.space_group_name_H-M   'P 1'
#
loop_
_entity.id
_entity.type
_entity.pdbx_description
1 polymer ?
#
loop_
_entity_poly.entity_id
_entity_poly.type
_entity_poly.pdbx_seq_one_letter_code
_entity_poly.pdbx_strand_id
1 'polypeptide(L)'
;MTEDQVPEFVDAIIATGCPISAVGHDIYVFAEIDLPDEDIDRVAAEIHAICERYGERDHLRLEIVAYLRSLGRFLDLPKDTVH
;
A
#
# COMPACT_ATOMS: atom_id res chain seq x y z
N MET A 1 7.53 -3.69 11.76
CA MET A 1 8.27 -3.05 10.65
C MET A 1 9.04 -1.84 11.13
N THR A 2 10.18 -1.52 10.52
CA THR A 2 10.96 -0.28 10.76
C THR A 2 10.93 0.65 9.53
N GLU A 3 11.27 1.92 9.69
CA GLU A 3 11.26 2.92 8.60
C GLU A 3 12.15 2.51 7.42
N ASP A 4 13.33 1.98 7.69
CA ASP A 4 14.27 1.52 6.65
C ASP A 4 13.71 0.37 5.80
N GLN A 5 12.70 -0.35 6.29
CA GLN A 5 12.03 -1.44 5.58
C GLN A 5 10.87 -0.97 4.69
N VAL A 6 10.48 0.32 4.75
CA VAL A 6 9.39 0.88 3.93
C VAL A 6 9.61 0.66 2.43
N PRO A 7 10.81 0.94 1.86
CA PRO A 7 11.05 0.69 0.45
C PRO A 7 10.89 -0.78 0.07
N GLU A 8 11.50 -1.69 0.84
CA GLU A 8 11.46 -3.14 0.57
C GLU A 8 10.04 -3.70 0.67
N PHE A 9 9.26 -3.21 1.65
CA PHE A 9 7.86 -3.57 1.81
C PHE A 9 7.02 -3.15 0.60
N VAL A 10 7.16 -1.89 0.16
CA VAL A 10 6.39 -1.37 -0.99
C VAL A 10 6.76 -2.12 -2.27
N ASP A 11 8.04 -2.40 -2.49
CA ASP A 11 8.49 -3.18 -3.65
C ASP A 11 7.95 -4.62 -3.61
N ALA A 12 7.92 -5.25 -2.43
CA ALA A 12 7.35 -6.59 -2.26
C ALA A 12 5.85 -6.63 -2.60
N ILE A 13 5.09 -5.61 -2.21
CA ILE A 13 3.66 -5.51 -2.56
C ILE A 13 3.49 -5.27 -4.06
N ILE A 14 4.27 -4.38 -4.67
CA ILE A 14 4.19 -4.13 -6.11
C ILE A 14 4.52 -5.40 -6.91
N ALA A 15 5.45 -6.22 -6.43
CA ALA A 15 5.84 -7.47 -7.06
C ALA A 15 4.73 -8.54 -7.07
N THR A 16 3.71 -8.46 -6.19
CA THR A 16 2.53 -9.34 -6.26
C THR A 16 1.58 -8.97 -7.40
N GLY A 17 1.82 -7.84 -8.07
CA GLY A 17 0.91 -7.25 -9.05
C GLY A 17 -0.19 -6.40 -8.42
N CYS A 18 -0.26 -6.30 -7.08
CA CYS A 18 -1.21 -5.44 -6.41
C CYS A 18 -0.73 -3.97 -6.40
N PRO A 19 -1.51 -3.03 -6.95
CA PRO A 19 -1.18 -1.63 -6.87
C PRO A 19 -1.33 -1.12 -5.42
N ILE A 20 -0.28 -0.50 -4.89
CA ILE A 20 -0.31 0.27 -3.64
C ILE A 20 -0.15 1.77 -3.94
N SER A 21 -0.99 2.59 -3.31
CA SER A 21 -1.03 4.04 -3.50
C SER A 21 -1.35 4.78 -2.21
N ALA A 22 -0.76 5.96 -2.03
CA ALA A 22 -1.18 6.92 -1.01
C ALA A 22 -2.50 7.57 -1.43
N VAL A 23 -3.38 7.83 -0.46
CA VAL A 23 -4.64 8.56 -0.64
C VAL A 23 -4.64 9.73 0.33
N GLY A 24 -4.71 10.94 -0.21
CA GLY A 24 -4.51 12.14 0.61
C GLY A 24 -3.10 12.17 1.22
N HIS A 25 -3.01 12.52 2.51
CA HIS A 25 -1.74 12.76 3.19
C HIS A 25 -1.47 11.82 4.38
N ASP A 26 -2.42 10.95 4.72
CA ASP A 26 -2.40 10.19 5.96
C ASP A 26 -2.80 8.72 5.80
N ILE A 27 -3.27 8.31 4.62
CA ILE A 27 -3.75 6.95 4.35
C ILE A 27 -3.05 6.39 3.11
N TYR A 28 -2.80 5.09 3.11
CA TYR A 28 -2.46 4.32 1.91
C TYR A 28 -3.45 3.18 1.75
N VAL A 29 -3.64 2.73 0.51
CA VAL A 29 -4.54 1.63 0.17
C VAL A 29 -3.86 0.65 -0.78
N PHE A 30 -4.21 -0.62 -0.64
CA PHE A 30 -4.09 -1.59 -1.72
C PHE A 30 -5.26 -1.34 -2.66
N ALA A 31 -4.97 -0.85 -3.86
CA ALA A 31 -5.98 -0.58 -4.86
C ALA A 31 -6.47 -1.88 -5.50
N GLU A 32 -7.54 -1.77 -6.28
CA GLU A 32 -8.19 -2.89 -6.93
C GLU A 32 -7.20 -3.74 -7.73
N ILE A 33 -7.27 -5.04 -7.49
CA ILE A 33 -6.48 -6.04 -8.17
C ILE A 33 -7.25 -6.41 -9.43
N ASP A 34 -6.80 -5.92 -10.58
CA ASP A 34 -7.36 -6.28 -11.89
C ASP A 34 -6.85 -7.68 -12.30
N LEU A 35 -7.32 -8.70 -11.60
CA LEU A 35 -7.00 -10.11 -11.85
C LEU A 35 -8.28 -10.95 -11.98
N PRO A 36 -8.23 -12.08 -12.70
CA PRO A 36 -9.30 -13.07 -12.69
C PRO A 36 -9.63 -13.52 -11.26
N ASP A 37 -10.90 -13.81 -10.98
CA ASP A 37 -11.35 -14.25 -9.64
C ASP A 37 -10.52 -15.40 -9.06
N GLU A 38 -10.05 -16.31 -9.91
CA GLU A 38 -9.20 -17.46 -9.54
C GLU A 38 -7.81 -17.07 -9.00
N ASP A 39 -7.30 -15.89 -9.35
CA ASP A 39 -6.00 -15.37 -8.90
C ASP A 39 -6.12 -14.41 -7.71
N ILE A 40 -7.31 -13.86 -7.44
CA ILE A 40 -7.54 -12.90 -6.35
C ILE A 40 -7.17 -13.52 -5.00
N ASP A 41 -7.64 -14.74 -4.71
CA ASP A 41 -7.36 -15.42 -3.44
C ASP A 41 -5.86 -15.68 -3.26
N ARG A 42 -5.16 -16.05 -4.33
CA ARG A 42 -3.72 -16.29 -4.32
C ARG A 42 -2.95 -15.01 -4.01
N VAL A 43 -3.26 -13.92 -4.72
CA VAL A 43 -2.58 -12.63 -4.50
C VAL A 43 -2.91 -12.04 -3.14
N ALA A 44 -4.15 -12.17 -2.67
CA ALA A 44 -4.53 -11.77 -1.32
C ALA A 44 -3.74 -12.54 -0.25
N ALA A 45 -3.55 -13.85 -0.43
CA ALA A 45 -2.72 -14.66 0.46
C ALA A 45 -1.24 -14.24 0.44
N GLU A 46 -0.68 -13.94 -0.75
CA GLU A 46 0.68 -13.43 -0.89
C GLU A 46 0.87 -12.08 -0.19
N ILE A 47 -0.06 -11.13 -0.38
CA ILE A 47 -0.06 -9.84 0.32
C ILE A 47 -0.13 -10.06 1.82
N HIS A 48 -1.00 -10.95 2.30
CA HIS A 48 -1.14 -11.24 3.72
C HIS A 48 0.18 -11.80 4.31
N ALA A 49 0.82 -12.75 3.63
CA ALA A 49 2.10 -13.31 4.05
C ALA A 49 3.22 -12.24 4.10
N ILE A 50 3.25 -11.32 3.13
CA ILE A 50 4.14 -10.16 3.17
C ILE A 50 3.82 -9.31 4.40
N CYS A 51 2.55 -9.04 4.67
CA CYS A 51 2.14 -8.24 5.82
C CYS A 51 2.59 -8.83 7.15
N GLU A 52 2.37 -10.14 7.35
CA GLU A 52 2.80 -10.83 8.55
C GLU A 52 4.33 -10.83 8.72
N ARG A 53 5.08 -10.98 7.61
CA ARG A 53 6.55 -11.01 7.64
C ARG A 53 7.16 -9.70 8.11
N TYR A 54 6.64 -8.55 7.68
CA TYR A 54 7.14 -7.24 8.12
C TYR A 54 6.60 -6.84 9.50
N GLY A 55 5.50 -7.45 9.95
CA GLY A 55 4.86 -7.19 11.23
C GLY A 55 4.06 -5.90 11.25
N GLU A 56 3.82 -5.34 12.44
CA GLU A 56 3.02 -4.12 12.63
C GLU A 56 3.60 -2.92 11.87
N ARG A 57 2.69 -2.10 11.30
CA ARG A 57 3.02 -0.96 10.42
C ARG A 57 2.20 0.29 10.70
N ASP A 58 1.22 0.23 11.59
CA ASP A 58 0.31 1.35 11.85
C ASP A 58 1.08 2.57 12.35
N HIS A 59 2.16 2.35 13.11
CA HIS A 59 3.07 3.40 13.54
C HIS A 59 3.92 4.01 12.41
N LEU A 60 4.03 3.33 11.25
CA LEU A 60 4.77 3.79 10.07
C LEU A 60 3.86 4.28 8.93
N ARG A 61 2.58 4.47 9.21
CA ARG A 61 1.59 4.79 8.18
C ARG A 61 1.97 6.07 7.42
N LEU A 62 2.45 7.10 8.11
CA LEU A 62 2.81 8.37 7.49
C LEU A 62 4.08 8.26 6.64
N GLU A 63 5.01 7.41 7.06
CA GLU A 63 6.29 7.14 6.40
C GLU A 63 6.05 6.35 5.12
N ILE A 64 5.16 5.35 5.15
CA ILE A 64 4.69 4.63 3.95
C ILE A 64 4.03 5.61 2.98
N VAL A 65 3.16 6.50 3.47
CA VAL A 65 2.51 7.52 2.63
C VAL A 65 3.53 8.47 2.01
N ALA A 66 4.48 8.98 2.79
CA ALA A 66 5.53 9.87 2.31
C ALA A 66 6.38 9.19 1.22
N TYR A 67 6.75 7.93 1.44
CA TYR A 67 7.48 7.14 0.46
C TYR A 67 6.67 6.93 -0.84
N LEU A 68 5.40 6.52 -0.74
CA LEU A 68 4.53 6.35 -1.92
C LEU A 68 4.35 7.65 -2.70
N ARG A 69 4.23 8.79 -2.01
CA ARG A 69 4.18 10.12 -2.65
C ARG A 69 5.48 10.46 -3.36
N SER A 70 6.63 10.11 -2.79
CA SER A 70 7.94 10.29 -3.43
C SER A 70 8.09 9.47 -4.73
N LEU A 71 7.42 8.31 -4.80
CA LEU A 71 7.34 7.48 -6.01
C LEU A 71 6.31 7.98 -7.03
N GLY A 72 5.56 9.05 -6.72
CA GLY A 72 4.45 9.53 -7.55
C GLY A 72 3.20 8.63 -7.49
N ARG A 73 3.13 7.69 -6.55
CA ARG A 73 2.00 6.77 -6.34
C ARG A 73 1.01 7.35 -5.34
N PHE A 74 0.32 8.41 -5.72
CA PHE A 74 -0.67 9.05 -4.86
C PHE A 74 -1.93 9.51 -5.60
N LEU A 75 -3.04 9.49 -4.87
CA LEU A 75 -4.31 10.06 -5.25
C LEU A 75 -4.59 11.24 -4.32
N ASP A 76 -4.53 12.46 -4.85
CA ASP A 76 -4.95 13.63 -4.09
C ASP A 76 -6.48 13.68 -4.05
N LEU A 77 -7.03 13.66 -2.84
CA LEU A 77 -8.44 13.92 -2.63
C LEU A 77 -8.69 15.44 -2.76
N PRO A 78 -9.64 15.88 -3.60
CA PRO A 78 -10.01 17.28 -3.65
C PRO A 78 -10.51 17.73 -2.26
N LYS A 79 -10.08 18.93 -1.82
CA LYS A 79 -10.39 19.47 -0.48
C LYS A 79 -11.84 19.90 -0.28
N ASP A 80 -12.75 19.61 -1.21
CA ASP A 80 -14.14 20.04 -1.13
C ASP A 80 -15.07 18.84 -1.06
N THR A 81 -15.37 18.41 0.16
CA THR A 81 -16.76 18.20 0.54
C THR A 81 -16.90 18.46 2.03
N VAL A 82 -17.11 19.74 2.36
CA VAL A 82 -17.75 20.12 3.62
C VAL A 82 -19.18 19.56 3.54
N HIS A 83 -19.51 18.59 4.37
CA HIS A 83 -20.88 18.21 4.66
C HIS A 83 -21.28 18.76 6.04
#